data_AF-A0A364REV9-F1
#
_entry.id   AF-A0A364REV9-F1
#
_cell.length_a   1.000
_cell.length_b   1.000
_cell.length_c   1.000
_cell.angle_alpha   90.00
_cell.angle_beta   90.00
_cell.angle_gamma   90.00
#
_symmetry.space_group_name_H-M   'P 1'
#
loop_
_entity.id
_entity.type
_entity.pdbx_description
1 polymer ?
#
loop_
_entity_poly.entity_id
_entity_poly.type
_entity_poly.pdbx_seq_one_letter_code
_entity_poly.pdbx_strand_id
1 'polypeptide(L)'
;MWIEISKDIFESKNYKGFNYLLQILTWNPISSIARYNIVVESENIKETENYNLLSITDKQLIDEEYNHYVNSSGQTKFHITTSLGPNNYNLEEAIRFFNQPVSIILENSKNDASFITALVSHYDRKLDNGLRVIEEHINNGWIQFENAGGCSNVENFIEGKLQSFNSLSLIHGKQNFSYLRCILILDSDKEYPTQRKKSQYEKLENYLEANGIIPYHILEKRMMENYMPDEVFSELNNAVTSSWISVYLTLTKDQKDYINIKNGFPKEYDQNGNRLPIKQDILNLYNISIHNFNILDKGLNFPDFKNKFPLLFSISTQVNKYTLSRRDGSNELERILEKIRNMI
;
A
#
# COMPACT_ATOMS: atom_id res chain seq x y z
N MET A 1 14.29 -6.96 3.61
CA MET A 1 13.82 -8.36 3.83
C MET A 1 14.89 -9.30 3.29
N TRP A 2 15.18 -10.43 3.95
CA TRP A 2 16.17 -11.40 3.46
C TRP A 2 15.50 -12.62 2.84
N ILE A 3 16.05 -13.06 1.70
CA ILE A 3 15.65 -14.26 0.98
C ILE A 3 16.79 -15.26 1.06
N GLU A 4 16.53 -16.41 1.67
CA GLU A 4 17.49 -17.49 1.73
C GLU A 4 17.47 -18.31 0.43
N ILE A 5 18.62 -18.63 -0.14
CA ILE A 5 18.73 -19.61 -1.22
C ILE A 5 19.43 -20.84 -0.67
N SER A 6 18.69 -21.94 -0.55
CA SER A 6 19.20 -23.18 0.05
C SER A 6 20.09 -23.97 -0.92
N LYS A 7 20.99 -24.78 -0.36
CA LYS A 7 22.00 -25.56 -1.09
C LYS A 7 21.40 -26.42 -2.21
N ASP A 8 20.23 -27.00 -1.99
CA ASP A 8 19.57 -27.90 -2.93
C ASP A 8 19.18 -27.21 -4.26
N ILE A 9 18.99 -25.89 -4.25
CA ILE A 9 18.81 -25.10 -5.47
C ILE A 9 20.09 -25.05 -6.31
N PHE A 10 21.25 -24.97 -5.65
CA PHE A 10 22.56 -24.99 -6.29
C PHE A 10 22.94 -26.39 -6.81
N GLU A 11 22.41 -27.45 -6.20
CA GLU A 11 22.56 -28.83 -6.67
C GLU A 11 21.62 -29.18 -7.84
N SER A 12 20.66 -28.30 -8.17
CA SER A 12 19.72 -28.55 -9.26
C SER A 12 20.40 -28.57 -10.63
N LYS A 13 19.92 -29.42 -11.55
CA LYS A 13 20.44 -29.50 -12.93
C LYS A 13 20.07 -28.29 -13.81
N ASN A 14 19.28 -27.34 -13.29
CA ASN A 14 18.73 -26.23 -14.07
C ASN A 14 19.55 -24.94 -13.87
N TYR A 15 20.79 -24.92 -14.33
CA TYR A 15 21.66 -23.74 -14.24
C TYR A 15 21.02 -22.50 -14.87
N LYS A 16 20.35 -22.64 -16.02
CA LYS A 16 19.72 -21.52 -16.71
C LYS A 16 18.65 -20.85 -15.85
N GLY A 17 17.76 -21.65 -15.24
CA GLY A 17 16.73 -21.15 -14.34
C GLY A 17 17.33 -20.54 -13.08
N PHE A 18 18.32 -21.22 -12.48
CA PHE A 18 19.03 -20.73 -11.31
C PHE A 18 19.69 -19.37 -11.56
N ASN A 19 20.48 -19.26 -12.63
CA ASN A 19 21.13 -18.01 -13.00
C ASN A 19 20.10 -16.89 -13.27
N TYR A 20 19.01 -17.20 -13.96
CA TYR A 20 17.94 -16.22 -14.19
C TYR A 20 17.30 -15.72 -12.88
N LEU A 21 17.04 -16.62 -11.92
CA LEU A 21 16.57 -16.24 -10.59
C LEU A 21 17.58 -15.36 -9.86
N LEU A 22 18.86 -15.74 -9.87
CA LEU A 22 19.91 -14.95 -9.22
C LEU A 22 19.91 -13.52 -9.76
N GLN A 23 19.87 -13.35 -11.09
CA GLN A 23 19.80 -12.02 -11.71
C GLN A 23 18.53 -11.24 -11.32
N ILE A 24 17.37 -11.90 -11.17
CA ILE A 24 16.14 -11.22 -10.66
C ILE A 24 16.36 -10.67 -9.24
N LEU A 25 17.08 -11.43 -8.39
CA LEU A 25 17.26 -11.09 -6.99
C LEU A 25 18.36 -10.08 -6.74
N THR A 26 19.42 -10.10 -7.55
CA THR A 26 20.64 -9.31 -7.33
C THR A 26 20.73 -8.09 -8.23
N TRP A 27 19.93 -8.00 -9.29
CA TRP A 27 19.96 -6.85 -10.17
C TRP A 27 19.41 -5.60 -9.48
N ASN A 28 20.14 -4.49 -9.62
CA ASN A 28 19.68 -3.17 -9.25
C ASN A 28 20.18 -2.09 -10.22
N PRO A 29 19.46 -0.97 -10.38
CA PRO A 29 19.97 0.19 -11.11
C PRO A 29 21.21 0.77 -10.42
N ILE A 30 22.14 1.30 -11.23
CA ILE A 30 23.45 1.81 -10.79
C ILE A 30 23.35 2.86 -9.69
N SER A 31 22.33 3.71 -9.73
CA SER A 31 22.13 4.82 -8.79
C SER A 31 21.00 4.58 -7.78
N SER A 32 20.64 3.32 -7.56
CA SER A 32 19.51 2.91 -6.71
C SER A 32 19.97 1.91 -5.65
N ILE A 33 19.05 1.58 -4.75
CA ILE A 33 19.18 0.48 -3.80
C ILE A 33 18.93 -0.88 -4.46
N ALA A 34 19.41 -1.95 -3.80
CA ALA A 34 19.03 -3.32 -4.12
C ALA A 34 17.54 -3.56 -3.88
N ARG A 35 16.92 -4.36 -4.75
CA ARG A 35 15.52 -4.76 -4.62
C ARG A 35 15.31 -5.75 -3.49
N TYR A 36 16.25 -6.68 -3.33
CA TYR A 36 16.21 -7.74 -2.34
C TYR A 36 17.57 -7.89 -1.71
N ASN A 37 17.58 -8.39 -0.48
CA ASN A 37 18.78 -8.90 0.15
C ASN A 37 18.71 -10.43 0.08
N ILE A 38 19.80 -11.08 -0.28
CA ILE A 38 19.86 -12.54 -0.39
C ILE A 38 20.84 -13.11 0.64
N VAL A 39 20.56 -14.28 1.17
CA VAL A 39 21.52 -14.98 2.02
C VAL A 39 21.70 -16.40 1.52
N VAL A 40 22.96 -16.78 1.42
CA VAL A 40 23.38 -18.12 1.00
C VAL A 40 24.53 -18.52 1.88
N GLU A 41 24.45 -19.69 2.52
CA GLU A 41 25.55 -20.20 3.32
C GLU A 41 26.68 -20.67 2.40
N SER A 42 27.64 -19.77 2.14
CA SER A 42 28.55 -19.92 1.00
C SER A 42 29.48 -21.13 1.11
N GLU A 43 29.91 -21.51 2.32
CA GLU A 43 30.74 -22.71 2.54
C GLU A 43 30.07 -24.00 2.07
N ASN A 44 28.74 -24.08 2.18
CA ASN A 44 27.99 -25.29 1.86
C ASN A 44 27.73 -25.46 0.35
N ILE A 45 28.01 -24.45 -0.48
CA ILE A 45 27.67 -24.49 -1.92
C ILE A 45 28.88 -24.46 -2.85
N LYS A 46 30.10 -24.22 -2.36
CA LYS A 46 31.32 -24.07 -3.19
C LYS A 46 31.60 -25.26 -4.11
N GLU A 47 31.22 -26.47 -3.69
CA GLU A 47 31.44 -27.69 -4.46
C GLU A 47 30.30 -28.01 -5.45
N THR A 48 29.21 -27.24 -5.44
CA THR A 48 28.04 -27.49 -6.29
C THR A 48 28.29 -27.09 -7.75
N GLU A 49 27.62 -27.80 -8.67
CA GLU A 49 27.77 -27.57 -10.11
C GLU A 49 27.36 -26.14 -10.50
N ASN A 50 26.18 -25.68 -10.05
CA ASN A 50 25.70 -24.34 -10.41
C ASN A 50 26.55 -23.22 -9.82
N TYR A 51 27.07 -23.36 -8.60
CA TYR A 51 27.97 -22.36 -8.04
C TYR A 51 29.24 -22.24 -8.86
N ASN A 52 29.83 -23.38 -9.26
CA ASN A 52 31.05 -23.38 -10.05
C ASN A 52 30.90 -22.66 -11.41
N LEU A 53 29.71 -22.73 -12.00
CA LEU A 53 29.34 -22.05 -13.24
C LEU A 53 29.08 -20.53 -13.08
N LEU A 54 28.92 -20.01 -11.86
CA LEU A 54 28.71 -18.57 -11.63
C LEU A 54 29.94 -17.74 -12.03
N SER A 55 29.67 -16.49 -12.43
CA SER A 55 30.72 -15.51 -12.67
C SER A 55 31.47 -15.19 -11.37
N ILE A 56 32.70 -14.66 -11.51
CA ILE A 56 33.49 -14.24 -10.34
C ILE A 56 32.73 -13.16 -9.56
N THR A 57 32.07 -12.23 -10.27
CA THR A 57 31.28 -11.15 -9.67
C THR A 57 30.10 -11.68 -8.86
N ASP A 58 29.35 -12.65 -9.38
CA ASP A 58 28.21 -13.24 -8.65
C ASP A 58 28.68 -14.00 -7.39
N LYS A 59 29.82 -14.70 -7.49
CA LYS A 59 30.42 -15.40 -6.33
C LYS A 59 30.82 -14.42 -5.23
N GLN A 60 31.47 -13.32 -5.60
CA GLN A 60 31.84 -12.24 -4.67
C GLN A 60 30.62 -11.62 -4.00
N LEU A 61 29.57 -11.32 -4.77
CA LEU A 61 28.33 -10.78 -4.24
C LEU A 61 27.69 -11.70 -3.19
N ILE A 62 27.65 -13.01 -3.46
CA ILE A 62 27.10 -13.99 -2.51
C ILE A 62 27.86 -13.96 -1.19
N ASP A 63 29.19 -13.92 -1.22
CA ASP A 63 30.02 -13.86 -0.02
C ASP A 63 29.84 -12.52 0.73
N GLU A 64 29.74 -11.40 0.02
CA GLU A 64 29.48 -10.07 0.59
C GLU A 64 28.13 -10.00 1.30
N GLU A 65 27.07 -10.48 0.65
CA GLU A 65 25.71 -10.51 1.20
C GLU A 65 25.60 -11.42 2.43
N TYR A 66 26.26 -12.58 2.43
CA TYR A 66 26.31 -13.46 3.61
C TYR A 66 26.99 -12.77 4.80
N ASN A 67 28.13 -12.11 4.58
CA ASN A 67 28.79 -11.34 5.63
C ASN A 67 27.91 -10.20 6.16
N HIS A 68 27.20 -9.51 5.28
CA HIS A 68 26.26 -8.46 5.67
C HIS A 68 25.08 -9.02 6.48
N TYR A 69 24.55 -10.19 6.11
CA TYR A 69 23.50 -10.88 6.86
C TYR A 69 23.92 -11.19 8.30
N VAL A 70 25.10 -11.80 8.48
CA VAL A 70 25.66 -12.16 9.79
C VAL A 70 25.86 -10.93 10.66
N ASN A 71 26.39 -9.84 10.11
CA ASN A 71 26.66 -8.61 10.84
C ASN A 71 25.40 -7.80 11.19
N SER A 72 24.32 -7.95 10.42
CA SER A 72 23.07 -7.20 10.62
C SER A 72 22.04 -7.93 11.49
N SER A 73 22.33 -9.14 11.99
CA SER A 73 21.34 -10.03 12.61
C SER A 73 20.09 -10.21 11.74
N GLY A 74 20.31 -10.42 10.44
CA GLY A 74 19.22 -10.53 9.47
C GLY A 74 18.21 -11.63 9.84
N GLN A 75 16.96 -11.43 9.44
CA GLN A 75 15.91 -12.45 9.53
C GLN A 75 15.42 -12.79 8.13
N THR A 76 15.43 -14.08 7.81
CA THR A 76 14.91 -14.62 6.55
C THR A 76 13.38 -14.69 6.61
N LYS A 77 12.75 -14.19 5.55
CA LYS A 77 11.28 -14.23 5.41
C LYS A 77 10.84 -15.27 4.38
N PHE A 78 11.66 -15.46 3.35
CA PHE A 78 11.40 -16.38 2.25
C PHE A 78 12.59 -17.31 2.06
N HIS A 79 12.30 -18.55 1.70
CA HIS A 79 13.30 -19.58 1.44
C HIS A 79 13.11 -20.11 0.03
N ILE A 80 14.18 -20.14 -0.75
CA ILE A 80 14.21 -20.74 -2.08
C ILE A 80 14.81 -22.12 -1.92
N THR A 81 13.96 -23.14 -1.99
CA THR A 81 14.30 -24.55 -1.71
C THR A 81 13.26 -25.47 -2.36
N THR A 82 13.64 -26.72 -2.58
CA THR A 82 12.75 -27.83 -2.98
C THR A 82 11.90 -28.35 -1.81
N SER A 83 12.22 -27.96 -0.58
CA SER A 83 11.43 -28.34 0.60
C SER A 83 10.09 -27.64 0.63
N LEU A 84 9.01 -28.38 0.92
CA LEU A 84 7.68 -27.80 1.05
C LEU A 84 7.56 -26.91 2.30
N GLY A 85 6.85 -25.78 2.16
CA GLY A 85 6.59 -24.85 3.26
C GLY A 85 5.82 -23.62 2.80
N PRO A 86 5.16 -22.89 3.72
CA PRO A 86 4.35 -21.72 3.37
C PRO A 86 5.18 -20.60 2.72
N ASN A 87 6.37 -20.34 3.24
CA ASN A 87 7.31 -19.35 2.71
C ASN A 87 8.45 -19.97 1.89
N ASN A 88 8.31 -21.25 1.53
CA ASN A 88 9.25 -21.93 0.67
C ASN A 88 8.77 -21.84 -0.77
N TYR A 89 9.71 -21.58 -1.67
CA TYR A 89 9.46 -21.49 -3.10
C TYR A 89 10.55 -22.30 -3.80
N ASN A 90 10.15 -23.25 -4.65
CA ASN A 90 11.12 -23.85 -5.55
C ASN A 90 11.59 -22.85 -6.62
N LEU A 91 12.51 -23.28 -7.48
CA LEU A 91 13.09 -22.41 -8.50
C LEU A 91 12.05 -21.73 -9.42
N GLU A 92 11.06 -22.47 -9.91
CA GLU A 92 10.01 -21.93 -10.79
C GLU A 92 9.10 -20.95 -10.03
N GLU A 93 8.67 -21.34 -8.84
CA GLU A 93 7.82 -20.51 -7.99
C GLU A 93 8.50 -19.21 -7.60
N ALA A 94 9.79 -19.26 -7.25
CA ALA A 94 10.60 -18.10 -6.88
C ALA A 94 10.76 -17.14 -8.05
N ILE A 95 11.07 -17.65 -9.26
CA ILE A 95 11.12 -16.83 -10.47
C ILE A 95 9.78 -16.13 -10.69
N ARG A 96 8.66 -16.86 -10.58
CA ARG A 96 7.34 -16.25 -10.75
C ARG A 96 7.04 -15.22 -9.66
N PHE A 97 7.36 -15.48 -8.40
CA PHE A 97 7.02 -14.63 -7.26
C PHE A 97 7.85 -13.34 -7.21
N PHE A 98 9.18 -13.46 -7.28
CA PHE A 98 10.09 -12.31 -7.12
C PHE A 98 10.19 -11.43 -8.36
N ASN A 99 9.87 -11.95 -9.55
CA ASN A 99 9.83 -11.12 -10.74
C ASN A 99 8.64 -10.12 -10.74
N GLN A 100 7.59 -10.40 -9.97
CA GLN A 100 6.40 -9.53 -9.92
C GLN A 100 6.63 -8.30 -9.04
N PRO A 101 6.06 -7.14 -9.40
CA PRO A 101 5.99 -5.99 -8.50
C PRO A 101 5.02 -6.23 -7.33
N VAL A 102 5.21 -5.49 -6.24
CA VAL A 102 4.20 -5.38 -5.17
C VAL A 102 3.12 -4.42 -5.62
N SER A 103 1.87 -4.86 -5.62
CA SER A 103 0.71 -4.04 -5.98
C SER A 103 0.15 -3.31 -4.76
N ILE A 104 0.12 -1.98 -4.77
CA ILE A 104 -0.71 -1.18 -3.85
C ILE A 104 -2.06 -0.98 -4.53
N ILE A 105 -3.06 -1.73 -4.08
CA ILE A 105 -4.41 -1.71 -4.63
C ILE A 105 -5.20 -0.59 -3.94
N LEU A 106 -5.71 0.33 -4.74
CA LEU A 106 -6.49 1.49 -4.32
C LEU A 106 -7.85 1.48 -5.03
N GLU A 107 -8.86 2.13 -4.46
CA GLU A 107 -10.17 2.24 -5.12
C GLU A 107 -10.11 3.05 -6.42
N ASN A 108 -9.29 4.10 -6.45
CA ASN A 108 -9.02 4.93 -7.63
C ASN A 108 -7.53 5.31 -7.70
N SER A 109 -6.68 4.40 -8.17
CA SER A 109 -5.23 4.59 -8.15
C SER A 109 -4.74 5.84 -8.87
N LYS A 110 -5.48 6.31 -9.89
CA LYS A 110 -5.13 7.53 -10.63
C LYS A 110 -5.03 8.76 -9.73
N ASN A 111 -5.90 8.84 -8.72
CA ASN A 111 -6.04 10.02 -7.88
C ASN A 111 -5.49 9.75 -6.47
N ASP A 112 -5.83 8.59 -5.93
CA ASP A 112 -5.52 8.16 -4.56
C ASP A 112 -4.02 7.89 -4.36
N ALA A 113 -3.29 7.54 -5.42
CA ALA A 113 -1.84 7.36 -5.35
C ALA A 113 -1.13 8.64 -4.86
N SER A 114 -1.67 9.83 -5.13
CA SER A 114 -1.10 11.10 -4.68
C SER A 114 -0.96 11.17 -3.16
N PHE A 115 -1.93 10.60 -2.44
CA PHE A 115 -1.90 10.52 -0.97
C PHE A 115 -0.75 9.62 -0.51
N ILE A 116 -0.66 8.40 -1.04
CA ILE A 116 0.38 7.44 -0.67
C ILE A 116 1.77 7.96 -1.04
N THR A 117 1.92 8.56 -2.22
CA THR A 117 3.17 9.20 -2.65
C THR A 117 3.59 10.31 -1.69
N ALA A 118 2.66 11.15 -1.23
CA ALA A 118 2.99 12.17 -0.22
C ALA A 118 3.43 11.55 1.11
N LEU A 119 2.82 10.44 1.53
CA LEU A 119 3.30 9.71 2.71
C LEU A 119 4.74 9.24 2.51
N VAL A 120 5.05 8.62 1.38
CA VAL A 120 6.41 8.18 1.04
C VAL A 120 7.39 9.35 1.08
N SER A 121 7.09 10.48 0.42
CA SER A 121 7.97 11.64 0.37
C SER A 121 8.27 12.27 1.75
N HIS A 122 7.38 12.11 2.73
CA HIS A 122 7.53 12.75 4.04
C HIS A 122 7.93 11.80 5.17
N TYR A 123 7.56 10.53 5.11
CA TYR A 123 7.76 9.56 6.18
C TYR A 123 8.68 8.40 5.80
N ASP A 124 8.99 8.19 4.53
CA ASP A 124 9.86 7.09 4.14
C ASP A 124 11.27 7.27 4.70
N ARG A 125 11.85 6.14 5.09
CA ARG A 125 13.15 6.07 5.76
C ARG A 125 14.22 6.48 4.76
N LYS A 126 14.93 7.56 5.10
CA LYS A 126 16.13 8.00 4.40
C LYS A 126 17.31 7.13 4.81
N LEU A 127 18.07 6.66 3.83
CA LEU A 127 19.33 5.95 4.00
C LEU A 127 20.50 6.93 4.08
N ASP A 128 21.67 6.45 4.46
CA ASP A 128 22.88 7.29 4.63
C ASP A 128 23.32 7.94 3.31
N ASN A 129 23.08 7.27 2.18
CA ASN A 129 23.32 7.81 0.83
C ASN A 129 22.24 8.81 0.36
N GLY A 130 21.26 9.10 1.20
CA GLY A 130 20.20 10.07 0.94
C GLY A 130 18.98 9.54 0.18
N LEU A 131 19.02 8.30 -0.32
CA LEU A 131 17.89 7.64 -0.98
C LEU A 131 16.82 7.23 0.04
N ARG A 132 15.60 6.95 -0.45
CA ARG A 132 14.50 6.45 0.38
C ARG A 132 13.97 5.12 -0.14
N VAL A 133 13.70 4.19 0.78
CA VAL A 133 13.50 2.78 0.43
C VAL A 133 12.27 2.56 -0.46
N ILE A 134 11.10 2.99 -0.01
CA ILE A 134 9.83 2.82 -0.71
C ILE A 134 9.80 3.69 -1.98
N GLU A 135 10.35 4.91 -1.91
CA GLU A 135 10.44 5.81 -3.08
C GLU A 135 11.22 5.16 -4.22
N GLU A 136 12.40 4.59 -3.95
CA GLU A 136 13.19 3.88 -4.95
C GLU A 136 12.46 2.64 -5.49
N HIS A 137 11.72 1.92 -4.65
CA HIS A 137 10.92 0.79 -5.10
C HIS A 137 9.79 1.21 -6.06
N ILE A 138 9.19 2.37 -5.84
CA ILE A 138 8.19 2.94 -6.76
C ILE A 138 8.88 3.39 -8.06
N ASN A 139 9.98 4.14 -7.97
CA ASN A 139 10.71 4.67 -9.12
C ASN A 139 11.21 3.57 -10.07
N ASN A 140 11.61 2.42 -9.52
CA ASN A 140 12.07 1.27 -10.30
C ASN A 140 10.94 0.33 -10.75
N GLY A 141 9.68 0.67 -10.48
CA GLY A 141 8.51 -0.14 -10.84
C GLY A 141 8.39 -1.45 -10.06
N TRP A 142 9.12 -1.60 -8.95
CA TRP A 142 9.03 -2.76 -8.05
C TRP A 142 7.81 -2.69 -7.13
N ILE A 143 7.27 -1.48 -6.92
CA ILE A 143 5.94 -1.21 -6.38
C ILE A 143 5.11 -0.54 -7.49
N GLN A 144 3.84 -0.93 -7.61
CA GLN A 144 2.91 -0.35 -8.58
C GLN A 144 1.56 -0.05 -7.94
N PHE A 145 0.92 1.04 -8.37
CA PHE A 145 -0.43 1.39 -7.95
C PHE A 145 -1.46 0.78 -8.89
N GLU A 146 -2.37 -0.01 -8.34
CA GLU A 146 -3.39 -0.76 -9.09
C GLU A 146 -4.79 -0.26 -8.74
N ASN A 147 -5.66 -0.18 -9.75
CA ASN A 147 -7.00 0.39 -9.62
C ASN A 147 -8.05 -0.72 -9.46
N ALA A 148 -8.70 -0.79 -8.30
CA ALA A 148 -9.77 -1.76 -8.03
C ALA A 148 -11.17 -1.30 -8.45
N GLY A 149 -11.43 0.00 -8.60
CA GLY A 149 -12.76 0.49 -8.98
C GLY A 149 -13.81 0.44 -7.86
N GLY A 150 -13.39 0.68 -6.61
CA GLY A 150 -14.24 0.71 -5.41
C GLY A 150 -14.34 -0.61 -4.64
N CYS A 151 -14.72 -0.55 -3.36
CA CYS A 151 -14.80 -1.71 -2.44
C CYS A 151 -15.53 -2.94 -3.03
N SER A 152 -16.61 -2.76 -3.79
CA SER A 152 -17.39 -3.86 -4.37
C SER A 152 -16.71 -4.58 -5.54
N ASN A 153 -15.64 -4.01 -6.10
CA ASN A 153 -14.93 -4.57 -7.24
C ASN A 153 -13.50 -5.04 -6.89
N VAL A 154 -13.05 -4.78 -5.65
CA VAL A 154 -11.80 -5.30 -5.11
C VAL A 154 -11.74 -6.82 -5.19
N GLU A 155 -12.83 -7.51 -4.83
CA GLU A 155 -12.93 -8.97 -4.88
C GLU A 155 -12.66 -9.49 -6.29
N ASN A 156 -13.41 -9.00 -7.29
CA ASN A 156 -13.22 -9.36 -8.69
C ASN A 156 -11.78 -9.09 -9.18
N PHE A 157 -11.18 -7.97 -8.78
CA PHE A 157 -9.81 -7.64 -9.15
C PHE A 157 -8.80 -8.65 -8.58
N ILE A 158 -8.95 -9.00 -7.30
CA ILE A 158 -8.09 -9.99 -6.63
C ILE A 158 -8.28 -11.37 -7.28
N GLU A 159 -9.52 -11.80 -7.51
CA GLU A 159 -9.81 -13.07 -8.19
C GLU A 159 -9.14 -13.14 -9.57
N GLY A 160 -9.23 -12.05 -10.35
CA GLY A 160 -8.56 -11.97 -11.65
C GLY A 160 -7.03 -12.13 -11.55
N LYS A 161 -6.39 -11.55 -10.53
CA LYS A 161 -4.95 -11.75 -10.28
C LYS A 161 -4.64 -13.19 -9.87
N LEU A 162 -5.44 -13.76 -8.97
CA LEU A 162 -5.28 -15.12 -8.45
C LEU A 162 -5.40 -16.18 -9.56
N GLN A 163 -6.29 -15.98 -10.54
CA GLN A 163 -6.44 -16.86 -11.69
C GLN A 163 -5.12 -17.07 -12.46
N SER A 164 -4.25 -16.05 -12.51
CA SER A 164 -2.95 -16.13 -13.19
C SER A 164 -1.96 -17.09 -12.51
N PHE A 165 -2.27 -17.59 -11.31
CA PHE A 165 -1.44 -18.55 -10.57
C PHE A 165 -2.06 -19.95 -10.48
N ASN A 166 -3.26 -20.18 -11.03
CA ASN A 166 -3.96 -21.45 -10.88
C ASN A 166 -3.14 -22.66 -11.38
N SER A 167 -2.46 -22.52 -12.52
CA SER A 167 -1.61 -23.59 -13.05
C SER A 167 -0.41 -23.89 -12.15
N LEU A 168 0.28 -22.85 -11.66
CA LEU A 168 1.44 -23.00 -10.76
C LEU A 168 1.02 -23.63 -9.43
N SER A 169 -0.10 -23.13 -8.87
CA SER A 169 -0.77 -23.65 -7.68
C SER A 169 -1.09 -25.14 -7.79
N LEU A 170 -1.66 -25.57 -8.92
CA LEU A 170 -1.98 -26.97 -9.17
C LEU A 170 -0.74 -27.86 -9.26
N ILE A 171 0.31 -27.40 -9.96
CA ILE A 171 1.55 -28.17 -10.18
C ILE A 171 2.28 -28.40 -8.85
N HIS A 172 2.35 -27.38 -8.01
CA HIS A 172 3.17 -27.39 -6.78
C HIS A 172 2.36 -27.61 -5.50
N GLY A 173 1.04 -27.83 -5.61
CA GLY A 173 0.17 -28.12 -4.47
C GLY A 173 0.05 -26.99 -3.46
N LYS A 174 0.25 -25.73 -3.88
CA LYS A 174 0.22 -24.53 -3.03
C LYS A 174 -1.02 -23.70 -3.35
N GLN A 175 -1.56 -22.97 -2.37
CA GLN A 175 -2.69 -22.07 -2.64
C GLN A 175 -2.26 -20.89 -3.52
N ASN A 176 -3.08 -20.49 -4.49
CA ASN A 176 -2.75 -19.43 -5.46
C ASN A 176 -2.43 -18.08 -4.80
N PHE A 177 -3.05 -17.75 -3.66
CA PHE A 177 -2.76 -16.53 -2.89
C PHE A 177 -1.35 -16.48 -2.33
N SER A 178 -0.67 -17.64 -2.20
CA SER A 178 0.74 -17.67 -1.77
C SER A 178 1.68 -16.98 -2.76
N TYR A 179 1.23 -16.75 -4.00
CA TYR A 179 2.03 -16.06 -5.02
C TYR A 179 1.62 -14.60 -5.21
N LEU A 180 0.59 -14.13 -4.52
CA LEU A 180 0.07 -12.78 -4.64
C LEU A 180 0.92 -11.81 -3.82
N ARG A 181 1.37 -10.73 -4.45
CA ARG A 181 2.13 -9.65 -3.80
C ARG A 181 1.36 -8.35 -3.87
N CYS A 182 0.47 -8.13 -2.91
CA CYS A 182 -0.30 -6.90 -2.85
C CYS A 182 -0.52 -6.39 -1.43
N ILE A 183 -0.86 -5.12 -1.32
CA ILE A 183 -1.49 -4.52 -0.15
C ILE A 183 -2.72 -3.75 -0.62
N LEU A 184 -3.82 -3.88 0.11
CA LEU A 184 -5.06 -3.13 -0.18
C LEU A 184 -5.20 -1.96 0.79
N ILE A 185 -5.50 -0.76 0.28
CA ILE A 185 -5.82 0.42 1.11
C ILE A 185 -7.20 0.93 0.71
N LEU A 186 -8.10 1.03 1.70
CA LEU A 186 -9.51 1.38 1.51
C LEU A 186 -9.90 2.58 2.36
N ASP A 187 -10.78 3.41 1.81
CA ASP A 187 -11.54 4.37 2.60
C ASP A 187 -12.40 3.65 3.64
N SER A 188 -12.62 4.28 4.80
CA SER A 188 -13.47 3.71 5.85
C SER A 188 -14.94 3.94 5.60
N ASP A 189 -15.24 4.98 4.82
CA ASP A 189 -16.58 5.38 4.45
C ASP A 189 -17.47 5.75 5.65
N LYS A 190 -16.86 5.91 6.83
CA LYS A 190 -17.53 6.26 8.07
C LYS A 190 -18.07 7.68 8.00
N GLU A 191 -19.27 7.86 8.54
CA GLU A 191 -20.00 9.11 8.63
C GLU A 191 -19.86 9.75 10.02
N TYR A 192 -19.41 8.97 11.02
CA TYR A 192 -19.15 9.39 12.39
C TYR A 192 -18.24 8.36 13.11
N PRO A 193 -17.53 8.71 14.20
CA PRO A 193 -16.48 7.88 14.80
C PRO A 193 -16.95 6.50 15.27
N THR A 194 -18.13 6.45 15.90
CA THR A 194 -18.71 5.22 16.48
C THR A 194 -19.53 4.41 15.47
N GLN A 195 -19.52 4.80 14.19
CA GLN A 195 -20.27 4.08 13.18
C GLN A 195 -19.74 2.65 13.05
N ARG A 196 -20.63 1.67 13.18
CA ARG A 196 -20.31 0.28 12.89
C ARG A 196 -19.90 0.15 11.42
N LYS A 197 -18.95 -0.75 11.18
CA LYS A 197 -18.50 -1.09 9.83
C LYS A 197 -19.70 -1.50 8.98
N LYS A 198 -19.78 -1.01 7.73
CA LYS A 198 -20.85 -1.42 6.81
C LYS A 198 -20.63 -2.88 6.43
N SER A 199 -21.71 -3.63 6.23
CA SER A 199 -21.66 -5.07 5.93
C SER A 199 -20.82 -5.43 4.71
N GLN A 200 -20.70 -4.54 3.72
CA GLN A 200 -19.85 -4.75 2.55
C GLN A 200 -18.35 -4.86 2.92
N TYR A 201 -17.89 -4.07 3.90
CA TYR A 201 -16.51 -4.14 4.37
C TYR A 201 -16.27 -5.39 5.23
N GLU A 202 -17.24 -5.79 6.06
CA GLU A 202 -17.16 -7.04 6.82
C GLU A 202 -17.07 -8.26 5.88
N LYS A 203 -17.86 -8.26 4.79
CA LYS A 203 -17.76 -9.29 3.75
C LYS A 203 -16.40 -9.30 3.07
N LEU A 204 -15.88 -8.13 2.71
CA LEU A 204 -14.58 -8.00 2.07
C LEU A 204 -13.46 -8.49 3.00
N GLU A 205 -13.45 -8.10 4.27
CA GLU A 205 -12.45 -8.57 5.24
C GLU A 205 -12.49 -10.09 5.41
N ASN A 206 -13.69 -10.67 5.56
CA ASN A 206 -13.86 -12.12 5.62
C ASN A 206 -13.29 -12.80 4.36
N TYR A 207 -13.54 -12.24 3.18
CA TYR A 207 -12.97 -12.73 1.93
C TYR A 207 -11.44 -12.64 1.92
N LEU A 208 -10.87 -11.50 2.31
CA LEU A 208 -9.42 -11.28 2.34
C LEU A 208 -8.74 -12.24 3.31
N GLU A 209 -9.28 -12.39 4.52
CA GLU A 209 -8.75 -13.29 5.55
C GLU A 209 -8.86 -14.76 5.13
N ALA A 210 -9.99 -15.18 4.55
CA ALA A 210 -10.17 -16.53 4.03
C ALA A 210 -9.18 -16.87 2.90
N ASN A 211 -8.72 -15.87 2.15
CA ASN A 211 -7.72 -16.01 1.09
C ASN A 211 -6.30 -15.67 1.55
N GLY A 212 -6.04 -15.55 2.86
CA GLY A 212 -4.70 -15.27 3.38
C GLY A 212 -4.13 -13.90 2.98
N ILE A 213 -4.97 -12.99 2.49
CA ILE A 213 -4.61 -11.62 2.10
C ILE A 213 -4.67 -10.73 3.33
N ILE A 214 -3.67 -10.90 4.19
CA ILE A 214 -3.52 -10.17 5.45
C ILE A 214 -3.09 -8.70 5.26
N PRO A 215 -2.27 -8.31 4.26
CA PRO A 215 -1.89 -6.91 4.09
C PRO A 215 -3.06 -6.11 3.49
N TYR A 216 -3.97 -5.65 4.35
CA TYR A 216 -4.94 -4.62 4.03
C TYR A 216 -5.00 -3.55 5.12
N HIS A 217 -5.49 -2.36 4.75
CA HIS A 217 -5.66 -1.24 5.64
C HIS A 217 -6.95 -0.49 5.29
N ILE A 218 -7.89 -0.42 6.23
CA ILE A 218 -9.04 0.48 6.14
C ILE A 218 -8.69 1.73 6.92
N LEU A 219 -8.84 2.90 6.30
CA LEU A 219 -8.48 4.17 6.92
C LEU A 219 -9.26 4.40 8.24
N GLU A 220 -8.74 5.17 9.17
CA GLU A 220 -9.46 5.53 10.41
C GLU A 220 -10.46 6.66 10.18
N LYS A 221 -10.11 7.58 9.28
CA LYS A 221 -10.96 8.68 8.80
C LYS A 221 -11.82 8.23 7.64
N ARG A 222 -12.77 9.07 7.23
CA ARG A 222 -13.72 8.73 6.18
C ARG A 222 -13.05 8.32 4.87
N MET A 223 -12.24 9.20 4.29
CA MET A 223 -11.54 8.99 3.01
C MET A 223 -10.14 9.63 3.05
N MET A 224 -9.30 9.35 2.05
CA MET A 224 -7.97 9.95 1.91
C MET A 224 -7.98 11.48 1.96
N GLU A 225 -8.99 12.14 1.38
CA GLU A 225 -9.09 13.61 1.42
C GLU A 225 -9.21 14.16 2.85
N ASN A 226 -9.71 13.37 3.80
CA ASN A 226 -9.80 13.76 5.20
C ASN A 226 -8.42 13.79 5.90
N TYR A 227 -7.34 13.34 5.24
CA TYR A 227 -5.97 13.53 5.72
C TYR A 227 -5.31 14.81 5.19
N MET A 228 -6.00 15.59 4.35
CA MET A 228 -5.51 16.87 3.88
C MET A 228 -5.34 17.86 5.05
N PRO A 229 -4.17 18.49 5.23
CA PRO A 229 -3.98 19.49 6.28
C PRO A 229 -4.85 20.74 6.11
N ASP A 230 -5.22 21.36 7.23
CA ASP A 230 -6.01 22.61 7.27
C ASP A 230 -5.32 23.77 6.52
N GLU A 231 -3.99 23.82 6.56
CA GLU A 231 -3.20 24.83 5.85
C GLU A 231 -3.44 24.80 4.35
N VAL A 232 -3.63 23.60 3.76
CA VAL A 232 -3.93 23.47 2.33
C VAL A 232 -5.27 24.12 2.01
N PHE A 233 -6.30 23.91 2.84
CA PHE A 233 -7.60 24.57 2.63
C PHE A 233 -7.49 26.09 2.73
N SER A 234 -6.60 26.61 3.56
CA SER A 234 -6.37 28.05 3.66
C SER A 234 -5.82 28.65 2.35
N GLU A 235 -5.02 27.89 1.58
CA GLU A 235 -4.53 28.28 0.26
C GLU A 235 -5.62 28.26 -0.82
N LEU A 236 -6.63 27.41 -0.66
CA LEU A 236 -7.74 27.26 -1.61
C LEU A 236 -8.81 28.35 -1.48
N ASN A 237 -8.68 29.24 -0.51
CA ASN A 237 -9.70 30.22 -0.14
C ASN A 237 -9.86 31.30 -1.21
N ASN A 238 -10.73 31.04 -2.18
CA ASN A 238 -11.17 32.00 -3.20
C ASN A 238 -12.67 32.26 -3.06
N ALA A 239 -13.21 33.24 -3.80
CA ALA A 239 -14.61 33.67 -3.69
C ALA A 239 -15.67 32.54 -3.82
N VAL A 240 -15.34 31.43 -4.50
CA VAL A 240 -16.27 30.31 -4.73
C VAL A 240 -16.28 29.33 -3.56
N THR A 241 -15.14 29.15 -2.90
CA THR A 241 -14.94 28.15 -1.83
C THR A 241 -14.94 28.76 -0.43
N SER A 242 -14.90 30.11 -0.32
CA SER A 242 -14.60 30.82 0.93
C SER A 242 -15.55 30.50 2.06
N SER A 243 -16.86 30.47 1.78
CA SER A 243 -17.87 30.22 2.82
C SER A 243 -17.75 28.82 3.39
N TRP A 244 -17.57 27.81 2.54
CA TRP A 244 -17.40 26.43 2.96
C TRP A 244 -16.10 26.24 3.73
N ILE A 245 -14.97 26.74 3.21
CA ILE A 245 -13.66 26.62 3.86
C ILE A 245 -13.66 27.32 5.22
N SER A 246 -14.26 28.52 5.32
CA SER A 246 -14.34 29.25 6.58
C SER A 246 -15.09 28.46 7.64
N VAL A 247 -16.20 27.81 7.29
CA VAL A 247 -16.93 26.94 8.21
C VAL A 247 -16.12 25.68 8.53
N TYR A 248 -15.56 25.01 7.52
CA TYR A 248 -14.77 23.79 7.70
C TYR A 248 -13.60 23.99 8.65
N LEU A 249 -12.86 25.09 8.54
CA LEU A 249 -11.70 25.37 9.38
C LEU A 249 -12.06 25.57 10.86
N THR A 250 -13.31 25.95 11.18
CA THR A 250 -13.81 26.06 12.57
C THR A 250 -14.22 24.72 13.19
N LEU A 251 -14.31 23.66 12.39
CA LEU A 251 -14.70 22.34 12.88
C LEU A 251 -13.63 21.72 13.79
N THR A 252 -14.08 20.87 14.72
CA THR A 252 -13.19 20.02 15.52
C THR A 252 -12.51 18.96 14.66
N LYS A 253 -11.47 18.31 15.20
CA LYS A 253 -10.77 17.22 14.51
C LYS A 253 -11.74 16.10 14.09
N ASP A 254 -12.55 15.61 15.02
CA ASP A 254 -13.51 14.52 14.76
C ASP A 254 -14.54 14.92 13.70
N GLN A 255 -15.03 16.16 13.71
CA GLN A 255 -15.94 16.65 12.67
C GLN A 255 -15.25 16.66 11.29
N LYS A 256 -13.97 17.05 11.21
CA LYS A 256 -13.22 17.03 9.94
C LYS A 256 -12.90 15.61 9.45
N ASP A 257 -12.78 14.65 10.36
CA ASP A 257 -12.44 13.25 10.04
C ASP A 257 -13.57 12.52 9.29
N TYR A 258 -14.82 12.92 9.48
CA TYR A 258 -15.98 12.17 8.99
C TYR A 258 -16.90 12.93 8.00
N ILE A 259 -16.58 14.19 7.69
CA ILE A 259 -17.31 14.93 6.65
C ILE A 259 -16.87 14.46 5.26
N ASN A 260 -17.81 14.24 4.34
CA ASN A 260 -17.45 14.07 2.95
C ASN A 260 -17.13 15.46 2.37
N ILE A 261 -15.84 15.74 2.14
CA ILE A 261 -15.40 17.08 1.71
C ILE A 261 -16.09 17.48 0.41
N LYS A 262 -16.26 16.56 -0.55
CA LYS A 262 -16.88 16.86 -1.85
C LYS A 262 -18.39 17.07 -1.75
N ASN A 263 -19.09 16.19 -1.05
CA ASN A 263 -20.55 16.06 -1.15
C ASN A 263 -21.32 16.59 0.06
N GLY A 264 -20.63 16.88 1.18
CA GLY A 264 -21.25 17.30 2.44
C GLY A 264 -21.81 16.11 3.23
N PHE A 265 -22.99 16.28 3.81
CA PHE A 265 -23.65 15.20 4.55
C PHE A 265 -24.34 14.20 3.61
N PRO A 266 -24.63 12.97 4.07
CA PRO A 266 -25.32 11.97 3.27
C PRO A 266 -26.64 12.49 2.68
N LYS A 267 -26.90 12.11 1.44
CA LYS A 267 -28.10 12.47 0.66
C LYS A 267 -28.82 11.18 0.30
N GLU A 268 -29.41 10.55 1.30
CA GLU A 268 -30.28 9.39 1.11
C GLU A 268 -31.69 9.87 0.75
N TYR A 269 -32.38 9.15 -0.13
CA TYR A 269 -33.72 9.51 -0.60
C TYR A 269 -34.66 8.31 -0.43
N ASP A 270 -35.93 8.58 -0.09
CA ASP A 270 -36.97 7.56 -0.08
C ASP A 270 -37.36 7.16 -1.51
N GLN A 271 -38.22 6.14 -1.62
CA GLN A 271 -38.77 5.66 -2.91
C GLN A 271 -39.54 6.72 -3.70
N ASN A 272 -39.92 7.83 -3.07
CA ASN A 272 -40.63 8.96 -3.69
C ASN A 272 -39.68 10.10 -4.07
N GLY A 273 -38.37 9.96 -3.84
CA GLY A 273 -37.36 10.99 -4.11
C GLY A 273 -37.29 12.09 -3.04
N ASN A 274 -37.91 11.91 -1.88
CA ASN A 274 -37.75 12.84 -0.76
C ASN A 274 -36.47 12.53 0.00
N ARG A 275 -35.71 13.57 0.37
CA ARG A 275 -34.50 13.39 1.15
C ARG A 275 -34.85 12.85 2.53
N LEU A 276 -34.22 11.73 2.91
CA LEU A 276 -34.34 11.17 4.25
C LEU A 276 -33.69 12.10 5.28
N PRO A 277 -34.19 12.13 6.53
CA PRO A 277 -33.56 12.88 7.60
C PRO A 277 -32.11 12.45 7.82
N ILE A 278 -31.25 13.42 8.14
CA ILE A 278 -29.88 13.13 8.56
C ILE A 278 -29.90 12.32 9.85
N LYS A 279 -29.08 11.27 9.91
CA LYS A 279 -28.95 10.39 11.07
C LYS A 279 -28.60 11.19 12.33
N GLN A 280 -29.19 10.83 13.46
CA GLN A 280 -29.01 11.55 14.72
C GLN A 280 -27.55 11.61 15.17
N ASP A 281 -26.77 10.55 14.94
CA ASP A 281 -25.33 10.52 15.27
C ASP A 281 -24.53 11.60 14.53
N ILE A 282 -24.89 11.86 13.26
CA ILE A 282 -24.29 12.94 12.48
C ILE A 282 -24.70 14.29 13.08
N LEU A 283 -25.98 14.50 13.38
CA LEU A 283 -26.44 15.75 14.01
C LEU A 283 -25.75 16.01 15.36
N ASN A 284 -25.55 14.96 16.16
CA ASN A 284 -24.85 15.03 17.44
C ASN A 284 -23.37 15.40 17.25
N LEU A 285 -22.71 14.83 16.23
CA LEU A 285 -21.32 15.15 15.89
C LEU A 285 -21.17 16.61 15.41
N TYR A 286 -22.08 17.08 14.56
CA TYR A 286 -22.08 18.44 14.00
C TYR A 286 -23.04 19.37 14.75
N ASN A 287 -22.79 19.58 16.04
CA ASN A 287 -23.50 20.55 16.88
C ASN A 287 -23.10 22.00 16.54
N ILE A 288 -23.44 22.45 15.33
CA ILE A 288 -23.15 23.77 14.78
C ILE A 288 -24.45 24.51 14.44
N SER A 289 -24.36 25.80 14.12
CA SER A 289 -25.53 26.57 13.70
C SER A 289 -26.16 25.97 12.43
N ILE A 290 -27.48 26.08 12.30
CA ILE A 290 -28.21 25.62 11.10
C ILE A 290 -27.66 26.25 9.81
N HIS A 291 -27.20 27.51 9.89
CA HIS A 291 -26.58 28.20 8.77
C HIS A 291 -25.28 27.51 8.34
N ASN A 292 -24.38 27.22 9.29
CA ASN A 292 -23.11 26.55 9.02
C ASN A 292 -23.33 25.10 8.55
N PHE A 293 -24.31 24.41 9.14
CA PHE A 293 -24.72 23.07 8.70
C PHE A 293 -25.13 23.08 7.23
N ASN A 294 -26.00 24.01 6.83
CA ASN A 294 -26.45 24.15 5.44
C ASN A 294 -25.33 24.54 4.46
N ILE A 295 -24.28 25.22 4.93
CA ILE A 295 -23.08 25.48 4.12
C ILE A 295 -22.34 24.16 3.88
N LEU A 296 -22.06 23.40 4.93
CA LEU A 296 -21.30 22.14 4.84
C LEU A 296 -22.03 21.07 4.02
N ASP A 297 -23.36 21.02 4.14
CA ASP A 297 -24.22 20.07 3.43
C ASP A 297 -24.13 20.14 1.89
N LYS A 298 -23.71 21.31 1.37
CA LYS A 298 -23.47 21.48 -0.07
C LYS A 298 -22.23 20.75 -0.55
N GLY A 299 -21.26 20.53 0.35
CA GLY A 299 -19.92 20.08 0.02
C GLY A 299 -19.05 21.19 -0.58
N LEU A 300 -17.75 20.91 -0.69
CA LEU A 300 -16.77 21.82 -1.26
C LEU A 300 -16.92 21.86 -2.79
N ASN A 301 -17.28 23.04 -3.30
CA ASN A 301 -17.32 23.30 -4.73
C ASN A 301 -15.90 23.55 -5.30
N PHE A 302 -15.11 22.48 -5.41
CA PHE A 302 -13.78 22.53 -6.03
C PHE A 302 -13.84 22.04 -7.48
N PRO A 303 -13.32 22.80 -8.46
CA PRO A 303 -13.31 22.40 -9.86
C PRO A 303 -12.58 21.06 -10.06
N ASP A 304 -13.26 20.10 -10.68
CA ASP A 304 -12.73 18.75 -10.91
C ASP A 304 -12.18 18.09 -9.65
N PHE A 305 -12.96 18.15 -8.55
CA PHE A 305 -12.60 17.63 -7.23
C PHE A 305 -11.89 16.27 -7.31
N LYS A 306 -12.47 15.31 -8.04
CA LYS A 306 -11.95 13.94 -8.08
C LYS A 306 -10.51 13.87 -8.58
N ASN A 307 -10.14 14.63 -9.61
CA ASN A 307 -8.81 14.52 -10.20
C ASN A 307 -7.83 15.58 -9.68
N LYS A 308 -8.31 16.76 -9.25
CA LYS A 308 -7.45 17.88 -8.86
C LYS A 308 -7.26 18.02 -7.37
N PHE A 309 -8.24 17.64 -6.54
CA PHE A 309 -8.10 17.79 -5.09
C PHE A 309 -7.04 16.84 -4.52
N PRO A 310 -6.98 15.55 -4.91
CA PRO A 310 -5.93 14.64 -4.42
C PRO A 310 -4.50 15.07 -4.80
N LEU A 311 -4.33 15.74 -5.96
CA LEU A 311 -3.00 16.25 -6.37
C LEU A 311 -2.43 17.30 -5.41
N LEU A 312 -3.27 17.94 -4.58
CA LEU A 312 -2.81 18.88 -3.56
C LEU A 312 -1.86 18.23 -2.55
N PHE A 313 -1.97 16.91 -2.33
CA PHE A 313 -1.00 16.16 -1.53
C PHE A 313 0.43 16.26 -2.07
N SER A 314 0.58 16.41 -3.38
CA SER A 314 1.90 16.48 -4.03
C SER A 314 2.35 17.90 -4.36
N ILE A 315 1.41 18.82 -4.63
CA ILE A 315 1.76 20.15 -5.14
C ILE A 315 1.72 21.27 -4.10
N SER A 316 1.00 21.11 -2.98
CA SER A 316 0.94 22.16 -1.95
C SER A 316 2.17 22.10 -1.06
N THR A 317 2.82 23.25 -0.85
CA THR A 317 3.95 23.38 0.08
C THR A 317 3.56 23.21 1.55
N GLN A 318 2.26 23.25 1.86
CA GLN A 318 1.76 23.02 3.21
C GLN A 318 1.69 21.54 3.57
N VAL A 319 1.79 20.65 2.59
CA VAL A 319 1.85 19.22 2.83
C VAL A 319 3.29 18.87 3.22
N ASN A 320 3.47 18.51 4.48
CA ASN A 320 4.75 18.10 5.03
C ASN A 320 4.52 17.15 6.22
N LYS A 321 5.61 16.55 6.72
CA LYS A 321 5.54 15.58 7.83
C LYS A 321 4.81 16.14 9.06
N TYR A 322 5.04 17.42 9.41
CA TYR A 322 4.43 18.02 10.59
C TYR A 322 2.92 18.19 10.43
N THR A 323 2.48 18.77 9.31
CA THR A 323 1.06 19.04 9.05
C THR A 323 0.27 17.75 8.84
N LEU A 324 0.85 16.75 8.16
CA LEU A 324 0.29 15.41 8.01
C LEU A 324 0.16 14.70 9.36
N SER A 325 1.22 14.67 10.19
CA SER A 325 1.18 14.00 11.50
C SER A 325 0.17 14.65 12.45
N ARG A 326 0.05 15.98 12.39
CA ARG A 326 -0.97 16.69 13.17
C ARG A 326 -2.39 16.35 12.70
N ARG A 327 -2.59 16.26 11.38
CA ARG A 327 -3.90 15.91 10.81
C ARG A 327 -4.26 14.46 11.13
N ASP A 328 -3.32 13.53 10.98
CA ASP A 328 -3.40 12.12 11.37
C ASP A 328 -3.73 11.96 12.86
N GLY A 329 -2.76 12.26 13.73
CA GLY A 329 -2.87 12.23 15.18
C GLY A 329 -3.17 10.86 15.81
N SER A 330 -2.97 9.76 15.08
CA SER A 330 -3.03 8.39 15.60
C SER A 330 -1.85 7.53 15.17
N ASN A 331 -0.87 8.08 14.45
CA ASN A 331 0.28 7.39 13.83
C ASN A 331 -0.15 6.35 12.77
N GLU A 332 -1.30 6.55 12.13
CA GLU A 332 -1.84 5.63 11.12
C GLU A 332 -1.02 5.68 9.83
N LEU A 333 -0.60 6.88 9.42
CA LEU A 333 0.20 7.10 8.22
C LEU A 333 1.50 6.29 8.25
N GLU A 334 2.20 6.29 9.40
CA GLU A 334 3.38 5.47 9.62
C GLU A 334 3.06 3.97 9.57
N ARG A 335 1.95 3.53 10.17
CA ARG A 335 1.51 2.12 10.11
C ARG A 335 1.23 1.66 8.68
N ILE A 336 0.66 2.53 7.83
CA ILE A 336 0.45 2.22 6.40
C ILE A 336 1.80 1.97 5.71
N LEU A 337 2.78 2.85 5.93
CA LEU A 337 4.11 2.69 5.34
C LEU A 337 4.89 1.50 5.90
N GLU A 338 4.71 1.16 7.17
CA GLU A 338 5.28 -0.07 7.74
C GLU A 338 4.71 -1.32 7.08
N LYS A 339 3.40 -1.36 6.82
CA LYS A 339 2.78 -2.45 6.05
C LYS A 339 3.37 -2.57 4.64
N ILE A 340 3.56 -1.44 3.95
CA ILE A 340 4.21 -1.42 2.62
C ILE A 340 5.67 -1.91 2.72
N ARG A 341 6.42 -1.42 3.70
CA ARG A 341 7.82 -1.80 3.93
C ARG A 341 7.98 -3.29 4.22
N ASN A 342 7.04 -3.89 4.93
CA ASN A 342 7.06 -5.33 5.22
C ASN A 342 6.85 -6.21 3.98
N MET A 343 6.44 -5.64 2.85
CA MET A 343 6.25 -6.36 1.57
C MET A 343 7.49 -6.35 0.67
N ILE A 344 8.51 -5.55 1.00
CA ILE A 344 9.73 -5.34 0.21
C ILE A 344 10.99 -5.88 0.88
#